data_AF-A0A521SI86-F1
#
_entry.id   AF-A0A521SI86-F1
#
_cell.length_a   1.000
_cell.length_b   1.000
_cell.length_c   1.000
_cell.angle_alpha   90.00
_cell.angle_beta   90.00
_cell.angle_gamma   90.00
#
_symmetry.space_group_name_H-M   'P 1'
#
loop_
_entity.id
_entity.type
_entity.pdbx_description
1 polymer ?
#
loop_
_entity_poly.entity_id
_entity_poly.type
_entity_poly.pdbx_seq_one_letter_code
_entity_poly.pdbx_strand_id
1 'polypeptide(L)'
;MNQAFLRSIQFLSSLPWKGLLLALLFLFPALALFGEDFSQVESLPPASSLLDSIPGPAPSVPSGPAAQEMKNVRTPPTKTKETAADAALKKRARRAADRYVLSNKTLYQHILPRHGSDATVPGKSRFVKGFDVSDGIDYTLKSPDARIRENTDGRRGYIFEVTYRTRIGTSPEKKPLRTLRVVIDEGGRVVTAFPVK
;
A
#
# COMPACT_ATOMS: atom_id res chain seq x y z
N MET A 1 42.03 -18.73 46.59
CA MET A 1 43.15 -19.29 45.78
C MET A 1 42.53 -20.40 44.93
N ASN A 2 42.47 -20.44 43.59
CA ASN A 2 43.04 -19.67 42.49
C ASN A 2 42.09 -19.69 41.27
N GLN A 3 42.07 -18.56 40.55
CA GLN A 3 42.07 -18.34 39.08
C GLN A 3 41.52 -19.44 38.13
N ALA A 4 40.48 -19.20 37.31
CA ALA A 4 40.39 -18.34 36.11
C ALA A 4 40.90 -18.99 34.79
N PHE A 5 40.00 -18.96 33.79
CA PHE A 5 40.23 -18.73 32.36
C PHE A 5 40.87 -19.81 31.45
N LEU A 6 40.11 -20.20 30.41
CA LEU A 6 40.39 -20.11 28.94
C LEU A 6 39.45 -21.10 28.20
N ARG A 7 38.52 -20.66 27.33
CA ARG A 7 38.68 -20.44 25.86
C ARG A 7 39.06 -21.76 25.13
N SER A 8 38.39 -22.30 24.10
CA SER A 8 37.75 -21.69 22.92
C SER A 8 36.95 -22.73 22.12
N ILE A 9 36.02 -22.20 21.32
CA ILE A 9 35.32 -22.77 20.17
C ILE A 9 36.28 -23.36 19.11
N GLN A 10 35.99 -24.58 18.62
CA GLN A 10 36.19 -25.09 17.26
C GLN A 10 35.39 -26.41 17.11
N PHE A 11 34.82 -26.84 16.00
CA PHE A 11 34.36 -26.25 14.74
C PHE A 11 33.51 -27.36 14.07
N LEU A 12 32.67 -26.97 13.11
CA LEU A 12 31.77 -27.81 12.32
C LEU A 12 32.39 -29.10 11.76
N SER A 13 31.64 -30.20 11.74
CA SER A 13 31.59 -31.16 10.61
C SER A 13 30.62 -32.32 10.87
N SER A 14 29.38 -32.21 10.38
CA SER A 14 28.59 -33.37 9.92
C SER A 14 27.29 -32.90 9.23
N LEU A 15 27.45 -32.17 8.12
CA LEU A 15 26.40 -32.08 7.11
C LEU A 15 26.78 -32.99 5.94
N PRO A 16 25.90 -33.92 5.50
CA PRO A 16 26.17 -34.76 4.34
C PRO A 16 26.09 -33.95 3.03
N TRP A 17 27.23 -33.93 2.33
CA TRP A 17 27.38 -33.60 0.91
C TRP A 17 26.40 -34.40 0.04
N LYS A 18 25.42 -33.72 -0.58
CA LYS A 18 24.85 -34.04 -1.91
C LYS A 18 23.75 -33.02 -2.23
N GLY A 19 24.13 -31.99 -2.99
CA GLY A 19 23.21 -30.95 -3.46
C GLY A 19 23.91 -29.73 -4.04
N LEU A 20 25.05 -29.93 -4.72
CA LEU A 20 25.80 -28.89 -5.42
C LEU A 20 25.95 -29.28 -6.90
N LEU A 21 24.93 -28.96 -7.68
CA LEU A 21 24.88 -28.85 -9.15
C LEU A 21 23.72 -27.84 -9.35
N LEU A 22 23.80 -26.68 -9.98
CA LEU A 22 24.66 -26.19 -11.03
C LEU A 22 24.62 -24.64 -10.93
N ALA A 23 25.74 -24.00 -10.64
CA ALA A 23 25.93 -22.57 -10.85
C ALA A 23 26.88 -22.42 -12.03
N LEU A 24 26.39 -21.96 -13.18
CA LEU A 24 27.09 -21.20 -14.22
C LEU A 24 26.25 -21.15 -15.50
N LEU A 25 25.71 -19.98 -15.81
CA LEU A 25 25.66 -19.47 -17.19
C LEU A 25 25.66 -17.94 -17.09
N PHE A 26 26.87 -17.39 -17.01
CA PHE A 26 27.19 -16.09 -17.60
C PHE A 26 27.09 -16.25 -19.12
N LEU A 27 26.28 -15.43 -19.80
CA LEU A 27 26.67 -14.85 -21.10
C LEU A 27 25.70 -13.74 -21.52
N PHE A 28 26.23 -12.52 -21.56
CA PHE A 28 25.71 -11.43 -22.38
C PHE A 28 25.76 -11.82 -23.87
N PRO A 29 24.77 -11.43 -24.68
CA PRO A 29 25.02 -11.06 -26.06
C PRO A 29 24.79 -9.56 -26.23
N ALA A 30 25.84 -8.87 -26.66
CA ALA A 30 25.74 -7.58 -27.30
C ALA A 30 25.55 -7.76 -28.82
N LEU A 31 24.90 -6.77 -29.44
CA LEU A 31 24.91 -6.41 -30.87
C LEU A 31 24.25 -7.37 -31.88
N ALA A 32 23.21 -6.88 -32.57
CA ALA A 32 23.36 -6.33 -33.94
C ALA A 32 22.01 -5.90 -34.57
N LEU A 33 22.03 -4.70 -35.15
CA LEU A 33 21.41 -4.24 -36.41
C LEU A 33 19.94 -4.56 -36.75
N PHE A 34 19.13 -3.50 -36.86
CA PHE A 34 18.42 -3.02 -38.09
C PHE A 34 17.80 -1.65 -37.69
N GLY A 35 18.15 -0.52 -38.31
CA GLY A 35 17.89 -0.18 -39.72
C GLY A 35 16.48 0.41 -39.81
N GLU A 36 16.32 1.70 -39.47
CA GLU A 36 15.80 2.76 -40.35
C GLU A 36 14.53 2.40 -41.13
N ASP A 37 13.41 3.09 -40.80
CA ASP A 37 12.68 3.82 -41.84
C ASP A 37 11.92 5.00 -41.24
N PHE A 38 12.39 6.18 -41.62
CA PHE A 38 11.68 7.45 -41.58
C PHE A 38 10.58 7.42 -42.64
N SER A 39 9.36 7.82 -42.28
CA SER A 39 8.49 8.77 -43.01
C SER A 39 7.02 8.44 -42.81
N GLN A 40 6.32 9.29 -42.03
CA GLN A 40 5.21 10.04 -42.63
C GLN A 40 4.90 11.27 -41.78
N VAL A 41 5.20 12.41 -42.39
CA VAL A 41 4.65 13.73 -42.10
C VAL A 41 3.37 13.85 -42.92
N GLU A 42 2.24 14.17 -42.28
CA GLU A 42 1.07 14.90 -42.81
C GLU A 42 -0.08 14.71 -41.80
N SER A 43 -0.92 15.67 -41.45
CA SER A 43 -1.00 17.11 -41.65
C SER A 43 -2.09 17.58 -40.67
N LEU A 44 -1.86 18.68 -39.97
CA LEU A 44 -2.88 19.36 -39.17
C LEU A 44 -3.83 20.12 -40.11
N PRO A 45 -5.15 20.01 -40.00
CA PRO A 45 -6.04 21.04 -40.51
C PRO A 45 -6.12 22.24 -39.54
N PRO A 46 -6.37 23.45 -40.07
CA PRO A 46 -6.15 24.72 -39.39
C PRO A 46 -7.21 25.05 -38.33
N ALA A 47 -6.78 25.90 -37.40
CA ALA A 47 -7.63 26.61 -36.48
C ALA A 47 -8.47 27.69 -37.18
N SER A 48 -9.66 27.91 -36.61
CA SER A 48 -10.52 29.11 -36.69
C SER A 48 -11.68 29.03 -37.66
N SER A 49 -12.90 28.94 -37.10
CA SER A 49 -13.94 29.96 -37.33
C SER A 49 -15.19 29.71 -36.45
N LEU A 50 -15.60 30.76 -35.73
CA LEU A 50 -16.98 31.11 -35.31
C LEU A 50 -17.53 30.38 -34.06
N LEU A 51 -17.65 31.03 -32.88
CA LEU A 51 -18.64 32.06 -32.50
C LEU A 51 -20.05 31.74 -33.01
N ASP A 52 -20.87 31.07 -32.19
CA ASP A 52 -22.09 31.67 -31.64
C ASP A 52 -22.89 30.67 -30.79
N SER A 53 -23.65 31.21 -29.82
CA SER A 53 -24.79 30.60 -29.12
C SER A 53 -24.57 29.96 -27.74
N ILE A 54 -24.52 30.83 -26.72
CA ILE A 54 -25.10 30.64 -25.37
C ILE A 54 -25.79 31.98 -25.03
N PRO A 55 -26.89 32.11 -24.25
CA PRO A 55 -27.72 31.12 -23.51
C PRO A 55 -29.25 31.26 -23.73
N GLY A 56 -30.03 30.29 -23.25
CA GLY A 56 -31.46 30.45 -22.95
C GLY A 56 -31.97 29.38 -21.97
N PRO A 57 -32.91 29.69 -21.06
CA PRO A 57 -32.94 29.15 -19.70
C PRO A 57 -33.72 27.84 -19.55
N ALA A 58 -33.30 27.01 -18.58
CA ALA A 58 -34.20 26.09 -17.88
C ALA A 58 -35.03 26.89 -16.87
N PRO A 59 -36.34 26.63 -16.73
CA PRO A 59 -36.82 25.78 -15.63
C PRO A 59 -38.04 24.92 -16.06
N SER A 60 -38.36 23.79 -15.44
CA SER A 60 -39.04 23.76 -14.15
C SER A 60 -39.14 22.32 -13.63
N VAL A 61 -38.79 22.15 -12.37
CA VAL A 61 -39.02 20.97 -11.54
C VAL A 61 -40.49 20.95 -11.10
N PRO A 62 -41.20 19.82 -11.15
CA PRO A 62 -42.36 19.62 -10.30
C PRO A 62 -41.89 19.09 -8.93
N SER A 63 -42.01 19.97 -7.94
CA SER A 63 -41.96 19.64 -6.52
C SER A 63 -43.18 18.79 -6.14
N GLY A 64 -42.94 17.57 -5.66
CA GLY A 64 -43.94 16.75 -4.98
C GLY A 64 -43.42 16.34 -3.61
N PRO A 65 -44.15 16.56 -2.50
CA PRO A 65 -43.73 16.15 -1.17
C PRO A 65 -44.19 14.70 -0.91
N ALA A 66 -43.25 13.83 -0.53
CA ALA A 66 -43.59 12.56 0.10
C ALA A 66 -42.66 12.34 1.29
N ALA A 67 -43.17 12.72 2.46
CA ALA A 67 -42.69 12.28 3.74
C ALA A 67 -42.74 10.75 3.80
N GLN A 68 -41.60 10.10 4.07
CA GLN A 68 -41.55 8.85 4.82
C GLN A 68 -40.30 8.84 5.70
N GLU A 69 -40.49 9.39 6.90
CA GLU A 69 -40.12 8.75 8.17
C GLU A 69 -39.31 7.45 8.05
N MET A 70 -38.00 7.54 8.31
CA MET A 70 -37.26 6.43 8.91
C MET A 70 -36.47 6.97 10.09
N LYS A 71 -37.17 7.06 11.21
CA LYS A 71 -36.61 7.21 12.55
C LYS A 71 -35.91 5.90 12.93
N ASN A 72 -34.81 5.59 12.25
CA ASN A 72 -33.95 4.49 12.67
C ASN A 72 -32.88 5.07 13.61
N VAL A 73 -33.25 5.10 14.89
CA VAL A 73 -32.31 5.31 16.00
C VAL A 73 -31.30 4.18 15.92
N ARG A 74 -30.21 4.38 15.16
CA ARG A 74 -29.00 3.61 15.33
C ARG A 74 -28.47 3.97 16.70
N THR A 75 -28.74 3.10 17.66
CA THR A 75 -28.00 3.03 18.90
C THR A 75 -26.52 3.17 18.54
N PRO A 76 -25.79 4.13 19.14
CA PRO A 76 -24.34 4.22 18.93
C PRO A 76 -23.74 2.84 19.22
N PRO A 77 -22.82 2.33 18.39
CA PRO A 77 -22.12 1.10 18.72
C PRO A 77 -21.53 1.28 20.11
N THR A 78 -21.92 0.39 21.02
CA THR A 78 -21.43 0.32 22.39
C THR A 78 -19.92 0.50 22.33
N LYS A 79 -19.39 1.57 22.94
CA LYS A 79 -17.94 1.73 23.13
C LYS A 79 -17.47 0.51 23.90
N THR A 80 -16.98 -0.51 23.19
CA THR A 80 -16.34 -1.66 23.81
C THR A 80 -15.21 -1.10 24.65
N LYS A 81 -15.30 -1.33 25.96
CA LYS A 81 -14.34 -0.83 26.94
C LYS A 81 -12.97 -1.37 26.54
N GLU A 82 -12.05 -0.46 26.17
CA GLU A 82 -10.69 -0.82 25.76
C GLU A 82 -10.04 -1.63 26.89
N THR A 83 -9.54 -2.82 26.57
CA THR A 83 -8.90 -3.66 27.58
C THR A 83 -7.49 -3.16 27.87
N ALA A 84 -6.93 -3.53 29.02
CA ALA A 84 -5.54 -3.23 29.33
C ALA A 84 -4.57 -3.83 28.29
N ALA A 85 -4.92 -5.00 27.72
CA ALA A 85 -4.16 -5.63 26.65
C ALA A 85 -4.17 -4.80 25.36
N ASP A 86 -5.34 -4.26 24.98
CA ASP A 86 -5.47 -3.38 23.81
C ASP A 86 -4.65 -2.10 23.97
N ALA A 87 -4.71 -1.47 25.14
CA ALA A 87 -3.94 -0.27 25.44
C ALA A 87 -2.43 -0.54 25.38
N ALA A 88 -1.98 -1.68 25.92
CA ALA A 88 -0.58 -2.10 25.87
C ALA A 88 -0.12 -2.38 24.42
N LEU A 89 -0.95 -3.04 23.62
CA LEU A 89 -0.71 -3.28 22.20
C LEU A 89 -0.55 -1.95 21.44
N LYS A 90 -1.50 -1.03 21.58
CA LYS A 90 -1.44 0.29 20.94
C LYS A 90 -0.19 1.06 21.34
N LYS A 91 0.18 1.03 22.63
CA LYS A 91 1.39 1.69 23.13
C LYS A 91 2.65 1.13 22.47
N ARG A 92 2.78 -0.20 22.35
CA ARG A 92 3.94 -0.83 21.69
C ARG A 92 3.97 -0.54 20.19
N ALA A 93 2.82 -0.63 19.52
CA ALA A 93 2.69 -0.34 18.10
C ALA A 93 3.09 1.11 17.78
N ARG A 94 2.60 2.09 18.58
CA ARG A 94 2.97 3.50 18.41
C ARG A 94 4.47 3.73 18.59
N ARG A 95 5.09 3.14 19.62
CA ARG A 95 6.55 3.22 19.79
C ARG A 95 7.34 2.65 18.60
N ALA A 96 6.83 1.61 17.96
CA ALA A 96 7.44 1.08 16.73
C ALA A 96 7.22 2.03 15.55
N ALA A 97 6.03 2.62 15.43
CA ALA A 97 5.69 3.58 14.39
C ALA A 97 6.46 4.92 14.52
N ASP A 98 6.75 5.40 15.73
CA ASP A 98 7.46 6.68 15.95
C ASP A 98 8.87 6.71 15.31
N ARG A 99 9.44 5.53 15.04
CA ARG A 99 10.78 5.35 14.47
C ARG A 99 10.76 4.51 13.19
N TYR A 100 9.64 4.53 12.48
CA TYR A 100 9.47 3.62 11.36
C TYR A 100 10.50 3.88 10.26
N VAL A 101 10.85 2.83 9.51
CA VAL A 101 11.74 2.91 8.36
C VAL A 101 11.05 2.32 7.13
N LEU A 102 10.86 3.15 6.11
CA LEU A 102 10.45 2.73 4.77
C LEU A 102 11.69 2.64 3.88
N SER A 103 12.16 1.44 3.60
CA SER A 103 13.31 1.25 2.71
C SER A 103 12.92 1.40 1.24
N ASN A 104 13.86 1.86 0.40
CA ASN A 104 13.68 1.87 -1.06
C ASN A 104 13.34 0.48 -1.61
N LYS A 105 13.93 -0.58 -1.04
CA LYS A 105 13.59 -1.96 -1.39
C LYS A 105 12.13 -2.28 -1.10
N THR A 106 11.63 -1.93 0.07
CA THR A 106 10.21 -2.12 0.42
C THR A 106 9.31 -1.32 -0.51
N LEU A 107 9.60 -0.04 -0.75
CA LEU A 107 8.74 0.81 -1.58
C LEU A 107 8.77 0.37 -3.06
N TYR A 108 9.94 0.36 -3.68
CA TYR A 108 10.10 0.22 -5.13
C TYR A 108 10.20 -1.23 -5.60
N GLN A 109 10.57 -2.19 -4.75
CA GLN A 109 10.69 -3.61 -5.13
C GLN A 109 9.58 -4.49 -4.52
N HIS A 110 8.83 -3.98 -3.53
CA HIS A 110 7.75 -4.73 -2.92
C HIS A 110 6.37 -4.09 -3.10
N ILE A 111 6.17 -2.86 -2.61
CA ILE A 111 4.86 -2.20 -2.57
C ILE A 111 4.42 -1.76 -3.97
N LEU A 112 5.20 -0.91 -4.65
CA LEU A 112 4.80 -0.36 -5.96
C LEU A 112 4.65 -1.43 -7.06
N PRO A 113 5.52 -2.45 -7.19
CA PRO A 113 5.34 -3.49 -8.21
C PRO A 113 4.07 -4.34 -8.00
N ARG A 114 3.59 -4.46 -6.75
CA ARG A 114 2.41 -5.28 -6.40
C ARG A 114 1.12 -4.49 -6.30
N HIS A 115 1.21 -3.23 -5.87
CA HIS A 115 0.07 -2.41 -5.48
C HIS A 115 0.09 -1.01 -6.10
N GLY A 116 1.12 -0.61 -6.84
CA GLY A 116 1.15 0.68 -7.54
C GLY A 116 0.03 0.82 -8.57
N SER A 117 -0.18 2.04 -9.06
CA SER A 117 -1.20 2.36 -10.07
C SER A 117 -1.09 1.47 -11.31
N ASP A 118 0.15 1.17 -11.71
CA ASP A 118 0.50 0.45 -12.93
C ASP A 118 0.98 -0.99 -12.69
N ALA A 119 0.82 -1.52 -11.46
CA ALA A 119 1.12 -2.92 -11.14
C ALA A 119 0.39 -3.89 -12.11
N THR A 120 0.71 -5.17 -12.19
CA THR A 120 -0.10 -6.11 -13.01
C THR A 120 -0.41 -7.40 -12.28
N VAL A 121 -0.02 -7.48 -11.01
CA VAL A 121 -0.15 -8.69 -10.19
C VAL A 121 -1.63 -9.02 -9.98
N PRO A 122 -2.12 -10.18 -10.45
CA PRO A 122 -3.50 -10.59 -10.27
C PRO A 122 -3.88 -10.74 -8.79
N GLY A 123 -5.15 -10.47 -8.46
CA GLY A 123 -5.68 -10.65 -7.10
C GLY A 123 -5.16 -9.63 -6.06
N LYS A 124 -4.45 -8.58 -6.47
CA LYS A 124 -3.98 -7.51 -5.59
C LYS A 124 -4.77 -6.21 -5.79
N SER A 125 -4.99 -5.49 -4.70
CA SER A 125 -5.50 -4.11 -4.77
C SER A 125 -4.43 -3.17 -5.30
N ARG A 126 -4.85 -2.03 -5.85
CA ARG A 126 -3.95 -1.05 -6.46
C ARG A 126 -4.25 0.36 -5.97
N PHE A 127 -3.22 1.17 -5.80
CA PHE A 127 -3.35 2.60 -5.60
C PHE A 127 -3.93 3.28 -6.84
N VAL A 128 -4.64 4.39 -6.65
CA VAL A 128 -5.01 5.27 -7.77
C VAL A 128 -3.78 6.03 -8.26
N LYS A 129 -3.77 6.41 -9.54
CA LYS A 129 -2.72 7.26 -10.11
C LYS A 129 -2.65 8.57 -9.33
N GLY A 130 -1.44 8.99 -8.97
CA GLY A 130 -1.18 10.22 -8.23
C GLY A 130 -1.33 10.12 -6.71
N PHE A 131 -1.71 8.95 -6.15
CA PHE A 131 -1.63 8.76 -4.71
C PHE A 131 -0.17 8.61 -4.27
N ASP A 132 0.30 9.49 -3.39
CA ASP A 132 1.62 9.36 -2.78
C ASP A 132 1.61 8.26 -1.72
N VAL A 133 2.25 7.14 -2.03
CA VAL A 133 2.30 5.96 -1.15
C VAL A 133 3.16 6.21 0.08
N SER A 134 4.24 6.98 -0.03
CA SER A 134 5.13 7.28 1.09
C SER A 134 4.44 8.18 2.11
N ASP A 135 3.79 9.25 1.63
CA ASP A 135 3.01 10.15 2.47
C ASP A 135 1.79 9.44 3.07
N GLY A 136 1.15 8.55 2.30
CA GLY A 136 0.07 7.71 2.79
C GLY A 136 0.50 6.80 3.95
N ILE A 137 1.69 6.20 3.85
CA ILE A 137 2.28 5.39 4.93
C ILE A 137 2.56 6.25 6.15
N ASP A 138 3.20 7.40 6.00
CA ASP A 138 3.52 8.32 7.09
C ASP A 138 2.25 8.74 7.85
N TYR A 139 1.25 9.22 7.10
CA TYR A 139 -0.04 9.61 7.64
C TYR A 139 -0.72 8.47 8.39
N THR A 140 -0.72 7.26 7.84
CA THR A 140 -1.36 6.10 8.47
C THR A 140 -0.69 5.70 9.78
N LEU A 141 0.65 5.74 9.84
CA LEU A 141 1.42 5.37 11.03
C LEU A 141 1.34 6.42 12.14
N LYS A 142 1.21 7.71 11.79
CA LYS A 142 1.14 8.82 12.74
C LYS A 142 -0.29 9.23 13.13
N SER A 143 -1.30 8.87 12.33
CA SER A 143 -2.68 9.28 12.59
C SER A 143 -3.19 8.75 13.93
N PRO A 144 -3.71 9.60 14.83
CA PRO A 144 -4.26 9.16 16.12
C PRO A 144 -5.48 8.25 15.96
N ASP A 145 -6.22 8.39 14.85
CA ASP A 145 -7.43 7.63 14.54
C ASP A 145 -7.16 6.28 13.87
N ALA A 146 -5.89 5.92 13.65
CA ALA A 146 -5.53 4.65 13.06
C ALA A 146 -6.07 3.48 13.88
N ARG A 147 -6.75 2.55 13.22
CA ARG A 147 -7.09 1.25 13.81
C ARG A 147 -5.82 0.42 13.89
N ILE A 148 -5.41 0.09 15.11
CA ILE A 148 -4.20 -0.69 15.40
C ILE A 148 -4.59 -2.09 15.86
N ARG A 149 -3.91 -3.10 15.31
CA ARG A 149 -4.06 -4.51 15.73
C ARG A 149 -2.76 -5.29 15.54
N GLU A 150 -2.71 -6.47 16.15
CA GLU A 150 -1.62 -7.42 15.90
C GLU A 150 -1.58 -7.85 14.43
N ASN A 151 -0.39 -8.19 13.96
CA ASN A 151 -0.20 -8.78 12.66
C ASN A 151 -0.81 -10.21 12.62
N THR A 152 -1.13 -10.68 11.42
CA THR A 152 -1.86 -11.95 11.23
C THR A 152 -0.90 -13.12 11.05
N ASP A 153 -1.44 -14.34 11.21
CA ASP A 153 -0.75 -15.60 10.90
C ASP A 153 0.46 -15.86 11.82
N GLY A 154 0.38 -15.44 13.10
CA GLY A 154 1.45 -15.59 14.08
C GLY A 154 2.71 -14.76 13.79
N ARG A 155 2.67 -13.90 12.76
CA ARG A 155 3.78 -13.01 12.44
C ARG A 155 3.84 -11.89 13.46
N ARG A 156 5.04 -11.61 13.96
CA ARG A 156 5.26 -10.45 14.84
C ARG A 156 5.04 -9.15 14.08
N GLY A 157 4.69 -8.10 14.82
CA GLY A 157 4.49 -6.75 14.29
C GLY A 157 3.04 -6.27 14.41
N TYR A 158 2.76 -5.18 13.71
CA TYR A 158 1.55 -4.40 13.92
C TYR A 158 0.93 -4.00 12.58
N ILE A 159 -0.40 -3.92 12.57
CA ILE A 159 -1.18 -3.42 11.45
C ILE A 159 -1.80 -2.09 11.86
N PHE A 160 -1.61 -1.08 11.00
CA PHE A 160 -2.26 0.22 11.08
C PHE A 160 -3.20 0.38 9.90
N GLU A 161 -4.41 0.86 10.15
CA GLU A 161 -5.40 1.12 9.11
C GLU A 161 -6.05 2.49 9.31
N VAL A 162 -6.10 3.27 8.23
CA VAL A 162 -6.78 4.58 8.21
C VAL A 162 -7.69 4.67 6.98
N THR A 163 -8.92 5.13 7.19
CA THR A 163 -9.90 5.37 6.12
C THR A 163 -9.86 6.84 5.67
N TYR A 164 -9.56 7.05 4.40
CA TYR A 164 -9.55 8.36 3.76
C TYR A 164 -10.96 8.76 3.33
N ARG A 165 -11.19 10.08 3.20
CA ARG A 165 -12.46 10.62 2.66
C ARG A 165 -12.61 10.34 1.17
N THR A 166 -11.48 10.35 0.46
CA THR A 166 -11.40 10.11 -0.98
C THR A 166 -10.96 8.69 -1.28
N ARG A 167 -11.18 8.26 -2.53
CA ARG A 167 -10.69 6.98 -3.03
C ARG A 167 -9.17 7.03 -3.14
N ILE A 168 -8.50 6.04 -2.56
CA ILE A 168 -7.04 5.86 -2.64
C ILE A 168 -6.64 4.65 -3.49
N GLY A 169 -7.58 3.76 -3.79
CA GLY A 169 -7.28 2.55 -4.54
C GLY A 169 -8.46 1.85 -5.17
N THR A 170 -8.17 0.65 -5.66
CA THR A 170 -9.11 -0.30 -6.27
C THR A 170 -8.88 -1.71 -5.77
N SER A 171 -9.96 -2.45 -5.60
CA SER A 171 -9.90 -3.89 -5.38
C SER A 171 -9.57 -4.63 -6.71
N PRO A 172 -9.23 -5.92 -6.65
CA PRO A 172 -9.10 -6.75 -7.84
C PRO A 172 -10.36 -6.72 -8.73
N GLU A 173 -11.55 -6.64 -8.11
CA GLU A 173 -12.86 -6.52 -8.76
C GLU A 173 -13.22 -5.07 -9.15
N LYS A 174 -12.22 -4.17 -9.22
CA LYS A 174 -12.34 -2.75 -9.61
C LYS A 174 -13.23 -1.89 -8.71
N LYS A 175 -13.57 -2.36 -7.50
CA LYS A 175 -14.33 -1.56 -6.52
C LYS A 175 -13.44 -0.48 -5.90
N PRO A 176 -13.95 0.74 -5.65
CA PRO A 176 -13.17 1.80 -5.03
C PRO A 176 -12.81 1.43 -3.58
N LEU A 177 -11.56 1.68 -3.19
CA LEU A 177 -11.06 1.46 -1.84
C LEU A 177 -10.61 2.80 -1.22
N ARG A 178 -10.89 2.96 0.08
CA ARG A 178 -10.60 4.19 0.85
C ARG A 178 -9.71 3.95 2.06
N THR A 179 -9.49 2.70 2.45
CA THR A 179 -8.68 2.38 3.63
C THR A 179 -7.29 1.98 3.22
N LEU A 180 -6.26 2.61 3.79
CA LEU A 180 -4.87 2.16 3.65
C LEU A 180 -4.53 1.23 4.81
N ARG A 181 -4.00 0.04 4.52
CA ARG A 181 -3.39 -0.83 5.50
C ARG A 181 -1.87 -0.72 5.39
N VAL A 182 -1.21 -0.48 6.51
CA VAL A 182 0.26 -0.52 6.64
C VAL A 182 0.63 -1.59 7.65
N VAL A 183 1.61 -2.42 7.31
CA VAL A 183 2.16 -3.44 8.20
C VAL A 183 3.59 -3.10 8.54
N ILE A 184 3.92 -3.05 9.82
CA ILE A 184 5.28 -2.84 10.33
C ILE A 184 5.72 -4.01 11.21
N ASP A 185 7.02 -4.30 11.24
CA ASP A 185 7.59 -5.22 12.24
C ASP A 185 7.74 -4.55 13.62
N GLU A 186 8.17 -5.30 14.63
CA GLU A 186 8.39 -4.77 15.99
C GLU A 186 9.52 -3.72 16.06
N GLY A 187 10.41 -3.71 15.08
CA GLY A 187 11.48 -2.73 14.94
C GLY A 187 11.01 -1.39 14.35
N GLY A 188 9.83 -1.37 13.71
CA GLY A 188 9.32 -0.23 12.95
C GLY A 188 9.62 -0.31 11.45
N ARG A 189 10.16 -1.41 10.92
CA ARG A 189 10.39 -1.55 9.48
C ARG A 189 9.06 -1.80 8.78
N VAL A 190 8.76 -1.01 7.75
CA VAL A 190 7.60 -1.23 6.90
C VAL A 190 7.80 -2.53 6.12
N VAL A 191 6.84 -3.44 6.28
CA VAL A 191 6.81 -4.73 5.58
C VAL A 191 6.03 -4.59 4.29
N THR A 192 4.86 -3.96 4.33
CA THR A 192 4.00 -3.74 3.16
C THR A 192 2.96 -2.65 3.43
N ALA A 193 2.38 -2.10 2.37
CA ALA A 193 1.23 -1.21 2.44
C ALA A 193 0.35 -1.39 1.19
N PHE A 194 -0.97 -1.40 1.38
CA PHE A 194 -1.91 -1.56 0.26
C PHE A 194 -3.33 -1.08 0.61
N PRO A 195 -4.12 -0.66 -0.39
CA PRO A 195 -5.53 -0.32 -0.19
C PRO A 195 -6.34 -1.57 0.20
N VAL A 196 -7.27 -1.41 1.15
CA VAL A 196 -8.17 -2.46 1.62
C VAL A 196 -9.61 -1.96 1.69
N LYS A 197 -10.55 -2.92 1.76
CA LYS A 197 -11.98 -2.67 1.96
C LYS A 197 -12.24 -2.09 3.34
#